data_AF-A0A5A9NMA3-F1
#
_entry.id   AF-A0A5A9NMA3-F1
#
_cell.length_a   1.000
_cell.length_b   1.000
_cell.length_c   1.000
_cell.angle_alpha   90.00
_cell.angle_beta   90.00
_cell.angle_gamma   90.00
#
_symmetry.space_group_name_H-M   'P 1'
#
loop_
_entity.id
_entity.type
_entity.pdbx_description
1 polymer ?
#
loop_
_entity_poly.entity_id
_entity_poly.type
_entity_poly.pdbx_seq_one_letter_code
_entity_poly.pdbx_strand_id
1 'polypeptide(L)'
;MRVIWSSLVLLTIWLGHRGRLASAEGVSCPSMQVEEWKFSQSARHNITGFNLVRSFSLLKNSEVKKIRNPRGPLILRLGKVQLIQPTE
;
A
#
# COMPACT_ATOMS: atom_id res chain seq x y z
N MET A 1 -5.77 -17.57 44.75
CA MET A 1 -5.19 -16.24 44.41
C MET A 1 -4.42 -16.21 43.08
N ARG A 2 -3.62 -17.23 42.71
CA ARG A 2 -2.85 -17.24 41.44
C ARG A 2 -3.72 -17.25 40.16
N VAL A 3 -4.81 -18.01 40.17
CA VAL A 3 -5.73 -18.16 39.01
C VAL A 3 -6.42 -16.83 38.66
N ILE A 4 -6.74 -16.03 39.68
CA ILE A 4 -7.41 -14.72 39.53
C ILE A 4 -6.47 -13.71 38.87
N TRP A 5 -5.17 -13.81 39.17
CA TRP A 5 -4.16 -12.94 38.56
C TRP A 5 -3.92 -13.32 37.09
N SER A 6 -3.86 -14.62 36.78
CA SER A 6 -3.76 -15.11 35.40
C SER A 6 -4.96 -14.68 34.55
N SER A 7 -6.18 -14.73 35.09
CA SER A 7 -7.36 -14.25 34.37
C SER A 7 -7.33 -12.74 34.13
N LEU A 8 -6.83 -11.96 35.09
CA LEU A 8 -6.73 -10.50 34.96
C LEU A 8 -5.70 -10.09 33.90
N VAL A 9 -4.57 -10.80 33.83
CA VAL A 9 -3.53 -10.58 32.79
C VAL A 9 -4.05 -10.97 31.41
N LEU A 10 -4.83 -12.04 31.29
CA LEU A 10 -5.48 -12.38 30.02
C LEU A 10 -6.49 -11.31 29.61
N LEU A 11 -7.33 -10.83 30.54
CA LEU A 11 -8.29 -9.75 30.25
C LEU A 11 -7.63 -8.47 29.74
N THR A 12 -6.47 -8.06 30.27
CA THR A 12 -5.77 -6.86 29.80
C THR A 12 -5.15 -7.02 28.41
N ILE A 13 -4.67 -8.22 28.06
CA ILE A 13 -4.17 -8.52 26.71
C ILE A 13 -5.31 -8.47 25.68
N TRP A 14 -6.48 -9.00 26.04
CA TRP A 14 -7.66 -8.99 25.16
C TRP A 14 -8.25 -7.59 24.99
N LEU A 15 -8.22 -6.75 26.04
CA LEU A 15 -8.60 -5.33 25.92
C LEU A 15 -7.56 -4.51 25.16
N GLY A 16 -6.26 -4.77 25.35
CA GLY A 16 -5.17 -4.04 24.70
C GLY A 16 -5.02 -4.33 23.19
N HIS A 17 -5.48 -5.50 22.72
CA HIS A 17 -5.50 -5.81 21.30
C HIS A 17 -6.64 -5.10 20.54
N ARG A 18 -7.53 -4.39 21.24
CA ARG A 18 -8.48 -3.43 20.64
C ARG A 18 -7.83 -2.06 20.41
N GLY A 19 -6.53 -2.04 20.09
CA GLY A 19 -5.95 -1.00 19.24
C GLY A 19 -6.52 -1.18 17.83
N ARG A 20 -7.81 -0.89 17.67
CA ARG A 20 -8.48 -0.76 16.38
C ARG A 20 -7.73 0.38 15.72
N LEU A 21 -6.76 0.06 14.86
CA LEU A 21 -6.50 0.90 13.70
C LEU A 21 -7.89 1.06 13.11
N ALA A 22 -8.50 2.22 13.35
CA ALA A 22 -9.76 2.57 12.76
C ALA A 22 -9.48 2.66 11.26
N SER A 23 -9.46 1.52 10.58
CA SER A 23 -9.82 1.45 9.18
C SER A 23 -11.23 2.00 9.18
N ALA A 24 -11.34 3.29 8.85
CA ALA A 24 -12.59 4.03 8.83
C ALA A 24 -13.64 3.14 8.18
N GLU A 25 -14.59 2.70 8.98
CA GLU A 25 -15.68 1.85 8.55
C GLU A 25 -16.49 2.69 7.56
N GLY A 26 -16.34 2.42 6.25
CA GLY A 26 -17.31 2.82 5.24
C GLY A 26 -17.04 4.08 4.40
N VAL A 27 -15.81 4.55 4.22
CA VAL A 27 -15.56 5.48 3.08
C VAL A 27 -15.33 4.64 1.83
N SER A 28 -16.31 4.64 0.92
CA SER A 28 -16.15 4.05 -0.41
C SER A 28 -14.90 4.64 -1.06
N CYS A 29 -13.94 3.79 -1.42
CA CYS A 29 -12.77 4.26 -2.17
C CYS A 29 -13.28 5.01 -3.41
N PRO A 30 -12.84 6.26 -3.64
CA PRO A 30 -13.32 7.03 -4.78
C PRO A 30 -13.10 6.20 -6.04
N SER A 31 -14.07 6.22 -6.95
CA SER A 31 -13.96 5.55 -8.25
C SER A 31 -12.91 6.29 -9.09
N MET A 32 -11.64 6.03 -8.82
CA MET A 32 -10.55 6.48 -9.67
C MET A 32 -10.70 5.78 -11.01
N GLN A 33 -10.84 6.56 -12.07
CA GLN A 33 -10.70 6.06 -13.42
C GLN A 33 -9.36 5.34 -13.46
N VAL A 34 -9.36 4.07 -13.87
CA VAL A 34 -8.12 3.30 -13.99
C VAL A 34 -7.24 4.09 -14.94
N GLU A 35 -6.18 4.69 -14.40
CA GLU A 35 -5.34 5.61 -15.12
C GLU A 35 -4.56 4.85 -16.20
N GLU A 36 -5.20 4.70 -17.37
CA GLU A 36 -4.86 3.90 -18.56
C GLU A 36 -3.53 3.13 -18.48
N TRP A 37 -3.49 2.11 -17.64
CA TRP A 37 -2.40 1.15 -17.60
C TRP A 37 -2.82 -0.08 -18.37
N LYS A 38 -2.11 -0.36 -19.48
CA LYS A 38 -2.14 -1.67 -20.12
C LYS A 38 -1.45 -2.67 -19.19
N PHE A 39 -2.16 -3.12 -18.16
CA PHE A 39 -1.83 -4.39 -17.54
C PHE A 39 -1.80 -5.43 -18.67
N SER A 40 -0.77 -6.29 -18.69
CA SER A 40 -0.78 -7.50 -19.53
C SER A 40 -2.17 -8.14 -19.41
N GLN A 41 -2.77 -8.49 -20.56
CA GLN A 41 -4.20 -8.61 -20.87
C GLN A 41 -5.13 -9.39 -19.90
N SER A 42 -4.65 -9.90 -18.78
CA SER A 42 -5.46 -10.26 -17.62
C SER A 42 -5.90 -9.02 -16.83
N ALA A 43 -6.45 -8.01 -17.52
CA ALA A 43 -7.02 -6.83 -16.90
C ALA A 43 -8.27 -7.26 -16.12
N ARG A 44 -8.11 -7.50 -14.82
CA ARG A 44 -9.24 -7.68 -13.91
C ARG A 44 -10.03 -6.38 -13.94
N HIS A 45 -11.24 -6.41 -14.49
CA HIS A 45 -12.21 -5.34 -14.34
C HIS A 45 -12.43 -5.16 -12.83
N ASN A 46 -12.37 -3.91 -12.33
CA ASN A 46 -12.43 -3.52 -10.90
C ASN A 46 -11.07 -3.44 -10.17
N ILE A 47 -10.09 -2.69 -10.69
CA ILE A 47 -8.89 -2.34 -9.92
C ILE A 47 -9.07 -0.94 -9.33
N THR A 48 -9.46 -0.87 -8.06
CA THR A 48 -9.34 0.34 -7.23
C THR A 48 -7.89 0.44 -6.75
N GLY A 49 -7.04 1.22 -7.44
CA GLY A 49 -5.63 1.30 -7.08
C GLY A 49 -4.91 2.55 -7.60
N PHE A 50 -3.98 3.07 -6.81
CA PHE A 50 -3.14 4.21 -7.14
C PHE A 50 -1.87 3.77 -7.85
N ASN A 51 -1.50 4.47 -8.94
CA ASN A 51 -0.25 4.21 -9.63
C ASN A 51 0.88 5.09 -9.07
N LEU A 52 1.59 4.58 -8.08
CA LEU A 52 2.69 5.32 -7.45
C LEU A 52 3.82 5.69 -8.43
N VAL A 53 4.04 4.89 -9.48
CA VAL A 53 5.04 5.20 -10.52
C VAL A 53 4.68 6.49 -11.26
N ARG A 54 3.40 6.73 -11.51
CA ARG A 54 2.89 7.96 -12.11
C ARG A 54 2.75 9.08 -11.06
N SER A 55 2.19 8.82 -9.88
CA SER A 55 2.00 9.82 -8.82
C SER A 55 3.32 10.51 -8.46
N PHE A 56 4.40 9.74 -8.32
CA PHE A 56 5.73 10.27 -8.06
C PHE A 56 6.53 10.60 -9.34
N SER A 57 5.90 10.51 -10.52
CA SER A 57 6.53 10.76 -11.82
C SER A 57 7.88 10.05 -12.01
N LEU A 58 8.01 8.81 -11.48
CA LEU A 58 9.28 8.09 -11.36
C LEU A 58 9.94 7.84 -12.71
N LEU A 59 9.16 7.68 -13.79
CA LEU A 59 9.68 7.48 -15.14
C LEU A 59 10.34 8.72 -15.74
N LYS A 60 10.05 9.93 -15.21
CA LYS A 60 10.62 11.21 -15.62
C LYS A 60 11.85 11.59 -14.79
N ASN A 61 12.05 10.94 -13.65
CA ASN A 61 13.13 11.27 -12.73
C ASN A 61 14.45 10.62 -13.20
N SER A 62 15.50 11.42 -13.34
CA SER A 62 16.81 11.00 -13.83
C SER A 62 17.58 10.08 -12.88
N GLU A 63 17.25 10.11 -11.59
CA GLU A 63 17.87 9.22 -10.60
C GLU A 63 17.32 7.79 -10.67
N VAL A 64 16.17 7.60 -11.33
CA VAL A 64 15.52 6.29 -11.49
C VAL A 64 16.14 5.55 -12.66
N LYS A 65 16.77 4.40 -12.37
CA LYS A 65 17.33 3.53 -13.41
C LYS A 65 16.37 2.40 -13.75
N LYS A 66 16.16 2.19 -15.04
CA LYS A 66 15.34 1.09 -15.58
C LYS A 66 16.21 -0.14 -15.81
N ILE A 67 15.89 -1.23 -15.12
CA ILE A 67 16.58 -2.51 -15.27
C ILE A 67 15.64 -3.44 -16.04
N ARG A 68 16.02 -3.81 -17.26
CA ARG A 68 15.26 -4.76 -18.08
C ARG A 68 15.68 -6.17 -17.71
N ASN A 69 14.71 -6.98 -17.29
CA ASN A 69 14.89 -8.42 -17.19
C ASN A 69 14.49 -9.06 -18.53
N PRO A 70 15.38 -9.77 -19.24
CA PRO A 70 15.09 -10.32 -20.57
C PRO A 70 13.83 -11.18 -20.66
N ARG A 71 13.44 -11.85 -19.56
CA ARG A 71 12.23 -12.69 -19.48
C ARG A 71 11.31 -12.29 -18.33
N GLY A 72 11.44 -11.08 -17.80
CA GLY A 72 10.71 -10.68 -16.61
C GLY A 72 10.27 -9.21 -16.62
N PRO A 73 9.70 -8.75 -15.51
CA PRO A 73 9.17 -7.39 -15.43
C PRO A 73 10.27 -6.34 -15.50
N LEU A 74 9.88 -5.14 -15.94
CA LEU A 74 10.73 -3.96 -15.86
C LEU A 74 10.88 -3.52 -14.41
N ILE A 75 12.11 -3.46 -13.91
CA ILE A 75 12.39 -3.05 -12.53
C ILE A 75 12.85 -1.59 -12.53
N LEU A 76 12.29 -0.76 -11.66
CA LEU A 76 12.71 0.63 -11.43
C LEU A 76 13.58 0.69 -10.18
N ARG A 77 14.88 1.00 -10.34
CA ARG A 77 15.80 1.27 -9.23
C ARG A 77 15.73 2.76 -8.89
N LEU A 78 15.25 3.09 -7.69
CA LEU A 78 14.78 4.46 -7.35
C LEU A 78 15.85 5.49 -6.98
N GLY A 79 17.10 5.10 -6.72
CA GLY A 79 18.14 6.10 -6.40
C GLY A 79 17.80 6.94 -5.16
N LYS A 80 18.00 8.27 -5.23
CA LYS A 80 17.70 9.23 -4.14
C LYS A 80 16.39 9.99 -4.33
N VAL A 81 15.45 9.42 -5.09
CA VAL A 81 14.14 10.06 -5.31
C VAL A 81 13.37 10.22 -4.01
N GLN A 82 12.80 11.40 -3.80
CA GLN A 82 11.89 11.68 -2.70
C GLN A 82 10.53 11.03 -2.98
N LEU A 83 10.14 10.06 -2.16
CA LEU A 83 8.87 9.34 -2.25
C LEU A 83 7.86 9.80 -1.20
N ILE A 84 8.05 11.02 -0.68
CA ILE A 84 7.16 11.62 0.31
C ILE A 84 6.38 12.70 -0.41
N GLN A 85 5.07 12.55 -0.44
CA GLN A 85 4.14 13.56 -0.94
C GLN A 85 3.09 13.80 0.14
N PRO A 86 2.75 15.07 0.45
CA PRO A 86 1.64 15.36 1.33
C PRO A 86 0.36 14.73 0.78
N THR A 87 -0.44 14.17 1.68
CA THR A 87 -1.80 13.75 1.37
C THR A 87 -2.71 14.89 1.78
N GLU A 88 -3.44 15.47 0.84
CA GLU A 88 -4.48 16.48 1.09
C GLU A 88 -5.76 15.82 1.64
#